data_AF-A0A510E345-F1
#
_entry.id   AF-A0A510E345-F1
#
_cell.length_a   1.000
_cell.length_b   1.000
_cell.length_c   1.000
_cell.angle_alpha   90.00
_cell.angle_beta   90.00
_cell.angle_gamma   90.00
#
_symmetry.space_group_name_H-M   'P 1'
#
loop_
_entity.id
_entity.type
_entity.pdbx_description
1 polymer ?
#
loop_
_entity_poly.entity_id
_entity_poly.type
_entity_poly.pdbx_seq_one_letter_code
_entity_poly.pdbx_strand_id
1 'polypeptide(L)'
;MRLILLGFLIILLGFALVIAGSITSPTAGFGGVVLIGPFPIFFGEGPSNYAGDFVILGIVLTVIAVGFYLLNIILLRSFRR
;
A
#
# COMPACT_ATOMS: atom_id res chain seq x y z
N MET A 1 15.88 9.91 18.43
CA MET A 1 16.72 9.61 17.25
C MET A 1 16.94 8.11 17.05
N ARG A 2 17.48 7.35 18.01
CA ARG A 2 17.76 5.90 17.84
C ARG A 2 16.57 5.05 17.38
N LEU A 3 15.37 5.23 17.95
CA LEU A 3 14.15 4.52 17.54
C LEU A 3 13.69 4.84 16.11
N ILE A 4 13.88 6.08 15.66
CA ILE A 4 13.52 6.50 14.29
C ILE A 4 14.44 5.82 13.28
N LEU A 5 15.73 5.76 13.59
CA LEU A 5 16.73 5.09 12.75
C LEU A 5 16.47 3.58 12.67
N LEU A 6 16.05 2.97 13.77
CA LEU A 6 15.67 1.56 13.84
C LEU A 6 14.41 1.27 13.02
N GLY A 7 13.38 2.13 13.12
CA GLY A 7 12.18 2.04 12.30
C GLY A 7 12.46 2.20 10.81
N PHE A 8 13.32 3.16 10.44
CA PHE A 8 13.76 3.36 9.05
C PHE A 8 14.47 2.12 8.49
N LEU A 9 15.34 1.49 9.29
CA LEU A 9 16.09 0.29 8.89
C LEU A 9 15.16 -0.91 8.68
N ILE A 10 14.15 -1.08 9.52
CA ILE A 10 13.13 -2.13 9.37
C ILE A 10 12.34 -1.97 8.06
N ILE A 11 11.94 -0.74 7.72
CA ILE A 11 11.22 -0.47 6.47
C ILE A 11 12.10 -0.80 5.26
N LEU A 12 13.37 -0.38 5.29
CA LEU A 12 14.33 -0.66 4.22
C LEU A 12 14.54 -2.17 4.03
N LEU A 13 14.65 -2.92 5.13
CA LEU A 13 14.74 -4.39 5.12
C LEU A 13 13.50 -5.03 4.51
N GLY A 14 12.31 -4.53 4.83
CA GLY A 14 11.05 -5.00 4.23
C GLY A 14 11.03 -4.82 2.71
N PHE A 15 11.43 -3.64 2.22
CA PHE A 15 11.54 -3.39 0.78
C PHE A 15 12.56 -4.29 0.09
N ALA A 16 13.74 -4.47 0.70
CA ALA A 16 14.79 -5.33 0.15
C ALA A 16 14.30 -6.80 0.02
N LEU A 17 13.54 -7.29 1.00
CA LEU A 17 12.97 -8.64 0.98
C LEU A 17 11.93 -8.81 -0.15
N VAL A 18 11.06 -7.81 -0.35
CA VAL A 18 10.06 -7.82 -1.43
C VAL A 18 10.75 -7.86 -2.81
N ILE A 19 11.80 -7.06 -3.00
CA ILE A 19 12.58 -7.04 -4.25
C ILE A 19 13.32 -8.36 -4.46
N ALA A 20 13.93 -8.93 -3.41
CA ALA A 20 14.60 -10.23 -3.51
C ALA A 20 13.61 -11.37 -3.86
N GLY A 21 12.40 -11.31 -3.30
CA GLY A 21 11.32 -12.25 -3.62
C GLY A 21 10.81 -12.13 -5.07
N SER A 22 10.81 -10.92 -5.64
CA SER A 22 10.38 -10.71 -7.02
C SER A 22 11.39 -11.19 -8.05
N ILE A 23 12.69 -11.14 -7.75
CA ILE A 23 13.76 -11.59 -8.67
C ILE A 23 13.88 -13.12 -8.72
N THR A 24 13.61 -13.80 -7.60
CA THR A 24 13.78 -15.26 -7.49
C THR A 24 12.60 -16.07 -8.06
N SER A 25 11.51 -15.41 -8.46
CA SER A 25 10.31 -16.03 -9.04
C SER A 25 10.07 -15.55 -10.48
N PRO A 26 10.74 -16.13 -11.50
CA PRO A 26 10.67 -15.65 -12.88
C PRO A 26 9.32 -15.88 -13.60
N THR A 27 8.40 -16.62 -12.98
CA THR A 27 7.00 -16.82 -13.45
C THR A 27 5.98 -15.95 -12.73
N ALA A 28 6.41 -15.10 -11.79
CA ALA A 28 5.53 -14.13 -11.15
C ALA A 28 5.33 -12.96 -12.13
N GLY A 29 4.11 -12.78 -12.63
CA GLY A 29 3.85 -11.70 -13.57
C GLY A 29 4.10 -10.32 -12.94
N PHE A 30 4.34 -9.34 -13.80
CA PHE A 30 4.70 -8.00 -13.39
C PHE A 30 3.48 -7.26 -12.89
N GLY A 31 3.58 -6.59 -11.74
CA GLY A 31 2.54 -5.70 -11.25
C GLY A 31 3.05 -4.53 -10.44
N GLY A 32 2.24 -3.49 -10.35
CA GLY A 32 2.55 -2.24 -9.70
C GLY A 32 1.30 -1.53 -9.18
N VAL A 33 1.55 -0.46 -8.43
CA VAL A 33 0.51 0.43 -7.89
C VAL A 33 0.80 1.85 -8.32
N VAL A 34 -0.17 2.52 -8.95
CA VAL A 34 -0.16 3.97 -9.15
C VAL A 34 -1.14 4.62 -8.18
N LEU A 35 -0.67 5.57 -7.38
CA LEU A 35 -1.53 6.37 -6.51
C LEU A 35 -1.95 7.65 -7.25
N ILE A 36 -3.21 7.75 -7.67
CA ILE A 36 -3.78 8.98 -8.25
C ILE A 36 -4.69 9.62 -7.20
N GLY A 37 -4.14 10.58 -6.44
CA GLY A 37 -4.84 11.13 -5.28
C GLY A 37 -5.14 10.04 -4.24
N PRO A 38 -6.35 10.00 -3.61
CA PRO A 38 -6.70 8.98 -2.63
C PRO A 38 -7.06 7.61 -3.25
N PHE A 39 -7.04 7.49 -4.58
CA PHE A 39 -7.44 6.27 -5.28
C PHE A 39 -6.21 5.46 -5.73
N PRO A 40 -5.95 4.29 -5.11
CA PRO A 40 -4.90 3.39 -5.56
C PRO A 40 -5.35 2.59 -6.80
N ILE A 41 -4.53 2.58 -7.85
CA ILE A 41 -4.71 1.77 -9.06
C ILE A 41 -3.69 0.64 -9.03
N PHE A 42 -4.17 -0.59 -8.88
CA PHE A 42 -3.37 -1.81 -8.95
C PHE A 42 -3.38 -2.33 -10.39
N PHE A 43 -2.22 -2.63 -10.96
CA PHE A 43 -2.09 -3.19 -12.31
C PHE A 43 -1.06 -4.31 -12.32
N GLY A 44 -1.23 -5.29 -13.21
CA GLY A 44 -0.27 -6.38 -13.38
C GLY A 44 -0.86 -7.79 -13.35
N GLU A 45 0.00 -8.77 -13.62
CA GLU A 45 -0.33 -10.18 -13.72
C GLU A 45 0.11 -10.92 -12.45
N GLY A 46 -0.79 -11.02 -11.48
CA GLY A 46 -0.57 -11.86 -10.28
C GLY A 46 -0.96 -13.32 -10.54
N PRO A 47 -0.56 -14.27 -9.67
CA PRO A 47 -1.10 -15.62 -9.71
C PRO A 47 -2.63 -15.55 -9.65
N SER A 48 -3.30 -16.05 -10.70
CA SER A 48 -4.76 -15.94 -10.89
C SER A 48 -5.56 -16.43 -9.68
N ASN A 49 -4.98 -17.39 -8.94
CA ASN A 49 -5.59 -18.01 -7.77
C ASN A 49 -5.76 -17.04 -6.60
N TYR A 50 -4.93 -16.00 -6.50
CA TYR A 50 -4.97 -15.00 -5.43
C TYR A 50 -5.43 -13.62 -5.91
N ALA A 51 -5.76 -13.47 -7.19
CA ALA A 51 -6.18 -12.19 -7.76
C ALA A 51 -7.42 -11.64 -7.06
N GLY A 52 -8.38 -12.51 -6.70
CA GLY A 52 -9.56 -12.11 -5.92
C GLY A 52 -9.21 -11.57 -4.53
N ASP A 53 -8.28 -12.21 -3.84
CA ASP A 53 -7.85 -11.81 -2.49
C ASP A 53 -7.15 -10.44 -2.51
N PHE A 54 -6.30 -10.19 -3.50
CA PHE A 54 -5.63 -8.90 -3.65
C PHE A 54 -6.60 -7.78 -4.02
N VAL A 55 -7.64 -8.06 -4.81
CA VAL A 55 -8.70 -7.10 -5.11
C VAL A 55 -9.48 -6.75 -3.83
N ILE A 56 -9.86 -7.74 -3.03
CA ILE A 56 -10.54 -7.52 -1.75
C ILE A 56 -9.67 -6.67 -0.82
N LEU A 57 -8.38 -7.01 -0.70
CA LEU A 57 -7.42 -6.28 0.11
C LEU A 57 -7.27 -4.83 -0.37
N GLY A 58 -7.17 -4.60 -1.67
CA GLY A 58 -7.10 -3.27 -2.28
C GLY A 58 -8.35 -2.43 -1.99
N ILE A 59 -9.54 -3.03 -2.06
CA ILE A 59 -10.80 -2.37 -1.70
C ILE A 59 -10.81 -1.98 -0.22
N VAL A 60 -10.44 -2.91 0.68
CA VAL A 60 -10.39 -2.65 2.13
C VAL A 60 -9.43 -1.51 2.44
N LEU A 61 -8.22 -1.52 1.87
CA LEU A 61 -7.25 -0.45 2.05
C LEU A 61 -7.76 0.89 1.51
N THR A 62 -8.45 0.89 0.37
CA THR A 62 -9.03 2.10 -0.22
C THR A 62 -10.10 2.70 0.70
N VAL A 63 -11.00 1.88 1.25
CA VAL A 63 -12.03 2.33 2.21
C VAL A 63 -11.38 2.94 3.45
N ILE A 64 -10.33 2.30 4.00
CA ILE A 64 -9.59 2.83 5.14
C ILE A 64 -8.94 4.17 4.80
N ALA A 65 -8.28 4.28 3.64
CA ALA A 65 -7.63 5.52 3.19
C ALA A 65 -8.63 6.66 3.00
N VAL A 66 -9.75 6.40 2.32
CA VAL A 66 -10.84 7.38 2.14
C VAL A 66 -11.46 7.76 3.47
N GLY A 67 -11.65 6.80 4.38
CA GLY A 67 -12.13 7.04 5.74
C GLY A 67 -11.23 8.01 6.50
N PHE A 68 -9.92 7.76 6.51
CA PHE A 68 -8.96 8.68 7.15
C PHE A 68 -8.91 10.05 6.47
N TYR A 69 -9.01 10.10 5.15
CA TYR A 69 -9.05 11.36 4.40
C TYR A 69 -10.28 12.21 4.76
N LEU A 70 -11.47 11.60 4.77
CA LEU A 70 -12.71 12.28 5.15
C LEU A 70 -12.70 12.70 6.62
N LEU A 71 -12.21 11.82 7.51
CA LEU A 71 -12.09 12.10 8.93
C LEU A 71 -11.17 13.30 9.15
N ASN A 72 -10.01 13.34 8.48
CA ASN A 72 -9.08 14.47 8.52
C ASN A 72 -9.77 15.78 8.08
N ILE A 73 -10.52 15.76 6.97
CA ILE A 73 -11.27 16.94 6.49
C ILE A 73 -12.30 17.43 7.51
N ILE A 74 -13.08 16.52 8.09
CA ILE A 74 -14.11 16.87 9.08
C ILE A 74 -13.47 17.47 10.33
N LEU A 75 -12.39 16.86 10.81
CA LEU A 75 -11.67 17.30 12.00
C LEU A 75 -11.02 18.68 11.80
N LEU A 76 -10.44 18.92 10.62
CA LEU A 76 -9.92 20.24 10.23
C LEU A 76 -11.02 21.30 10.09
N ARG A 77 -12.22 20.94 9.63
CA ARG A 77 -13.36 21.87 9.58
C ARG A 77 -13.91 22.19 10.97
N SER A 78 -13.89 21.24 11.89
CA SER A 78 -14.34 21.42 13.28
C SER A 78 -13.46 22.43 14.04
N PHE A 79 -12.14 22.35 13.85
CA PHE A 79 -11.17 23.26 14.50
C PHE A 79 -11.18 24.70 13.97
N ARG A 80 -11.88 24.97 12.86
CA ARG A 80 -11.90 26.29 12.19
C ARG A 80 -13.13 27.13 12.56
N ARG A 81 -13.99 26.65 13.46
CA ARG A 81 -15.09 27.39 14.10
C ARG A 81 -14.73 27.68 15.55
#